data_AF-A0A924TWF8-F1
#
_entry.id   AF-A0A924TWF8-F1
#
_cell.length_a   1.000
_cell.length_b   1.000
_cell.length_c   1.000
_cell.angle_alpha   90.00
_cell.angle_beta   90.00
_cell.angle_gamma   90.00
#
_symmetry.space_group_name_H-M   'P 1'
#
loop_
_entity.id
_entity.type
_entity.pdbx_description
1 polymer ?
#
loop_
_entity_poly.entity_id
_entity_poly.type
_entity_poly.pdbx_seq_one_letter_code
_entity_poly.pdbx_strand_id
1 'polypeptide(L)' 'MAVSVFDLFKIGIGPSSSHTVGPMRAARLFVQRLAHEGLLAQTARVLCQLY' A
#
# COMPACT_ATOMS: atom_id res chain seq x y z
N MET A 1 -23.50 -4.81 -3.78
CA MET A 1 -22.13 -5.16 -3.35
C MET A 1 -22.25 -5.97 -2.07
N ALA A 2 -21.62 -7.14 -2.01
CA ALA A 2 -21.52 -7.91 -0.78
C ALA A 2 -20.31 -7.43 0.03
N VAL A 3 -20.48 -7.25 1.34
CA VAL A 3 -19.38 -6.96 2.28
C VAL A 3 -19.10 -8.24 3.04
N SER A 4 -17.84 -8.71 3.00
CA SER A 4 -17.42 -9.90 3.73
C SER A 4 -17.11 -9.56 5.19
N VAL A 5 -17.26 -10.54 6.10
CA VAL A 5 -16.74 -10.40 7.48
C VAL A 5 -15.23 -10.13 7.49
N PHE A 6 -14.50 -10.64 6.50
CA PHE A 6 -13.07 -10.38 6.32
C PHE A 6 -12.78 -8.95 5.84
N ASP A 7 -13.77 -8.23 5.32
CA ASP A 7 -13.64 -6.81 5.02
C ASP A 7 -13.71 -5.93 6.27
N LEU A 8 -14.35 -6.42 7.32
CA LEU A 8 -14.52 -5.75 8.61
C LEU A 8 -13.35 -6.07 9.56
N PHE A 9 -12.94 -7.34 9.62
CA PHE A 9 -11.91 -7.82 10.54
C PHE A 9 -10.67 -8.27 9.77
N LYS A 10 -9.65 -7.41 9.75
CA LYS A 10 -8.39 -7.64 9.03
C LYS A 10 -7.23 -7.69 10.01
N ILE A 11 -6.32 -8.64 9.82
CA ILE A 11 -5.02 -8.64 10.49
C ILE A 11 -4.19 -7.48 9.94
N GLY A 12 -3.64 -6.66 10.82
CA GLY A 12 -2.87 -5.47 10.47
C GLY A 12 -1.99 -5.00 11.62
N ILE A 13 -1.26 -3.92 11.37
CA ILE A 13 -0.39 -3.25 12.36
C ILE A 13 -1.06 -1.97 12.85
N GLY A 14 -1.04 -1.74 14.16
CA GLY A 14 -1.52 -0.49 14.78
C GLY A 14 -0.54 0.68 14.56
N PRO A 15 -0.91 1.92 14.93
CA PRO A 15 -2.11 2.31 15.69
C PRO A 15 -3.36 2.61 14.85
N SER A 16 -3.24 2.76 13.52
CA SER A 16 -4.35 3.26 12.68
C SER A 16 -4.48 2.52 11.35
N SER A 17 -5.66 1.98 11.06
CA SER A 17 -5.92 1.37 9.75
C SER A 17 -5.80 2.38 8.61
N SER A 18 -6.27 3.62 8.80
CA SER A 18 -6.25 4.67 7.77
C SER A 18 -4.89 5.33 7.61
N HIS A 19 -4.12 5.51 8.69
CA HIS A 19 -2.85 6.23 8.65
C HIS A 19 -1.62 5.31 8.71
N THR A 20 -1.80 4.00 8.93
CA THR A 20 -0.71 3.02 8.95
C THR A 20 -0.90 1.98 7.84
N VAL A 21 -1.96 1.17 7.93
CA VAL A 21 -2.17 0.07 6.97
C VAL A 21 -2.52 0.58 5.57
N GLY A 22 -3.32 1.65 5.47
CA GLY A 22 -3.67 2.30 4.20
C GLY A 22 -2.42 2.76 3.40
N PRO A 23 -1.60 3.67 3.96
CA PRO A 23 -0.36 4.11 3.33
C PRO A 23 0.61 2.97 3.03
N MET A 24 0.74 1.98 3.93
CA MET A 24 1.59 0.80 3.69
C MET A 24 1.13 -0.01 2.48
N ARG A 25 -0.20 -0.21 2.32
CA ARG A 25 -0.77 -0.87 1.13
C ARG A 25 -0.52 -0.04 -0.14
N ALA A 26 -0.69 1.28 -0.08
CA ALA A 26 -0.42 2.16 -1.22
C ALA A 26 1.05 2.08 -1.66
N ALA A 27 2.00 2.11 -0.71
CA ALA A 27 3.42 1.94 -0.99
C ALA A 27 3.74 0.58 -1.62
N ARG A 28 3.13 -0.51 -1.11
CA ARG A 28 3.29 -1.84 -1.70
C ARG A 28 2.79 -1.90 -3.15
N LEU A 29 1.62 -1.33 -3.42
CA LEU A 29 1.04 -1.29 -4.77
C LEU A 29 1.93 -0.49 -5.72
N PHE A 30 2.50 0.63 -5.27
CA PHE A 30 3.45 1.42 -6.04
C PHE A 30 4.69 0.61 -6.44
N VAL A 31 5.32 -0.09 -5.49
CA VAL A 31 6.51 -0.93 -5.76
C VAL A 31 6.18 -2.10 -6.69
N GLN A 32 5.02 -2.76 -6.50
CA GLN A 32 4.58 -3.83 -7.39
C GLN A 32 4.38 -3.35 -8.83
N ARG A 33 3.87 -2.13 -9.00
CA ARG A 33 3.71 -1.52 -10.31
C ARG A 33 5.07 -1.24 -10.97
N LEU A 34 6.04 -0.67 -10.23
CA LEU A 34 7.40 -0.47 -10.75
C LEU A 34 8.04 -1.78 -11.18
N ALA A 35 7.85 -2.86 -10.42
CA ALA A 35 8.37 -4.17 -10.78
C ALA A 35 7.71 -4.71 -12.06
N HIS A 36 6.39 -4.60 -12.16
CA HIS A 36 5.63 -5.06 -13.32
C HIS A 36 6.01 -4.30 -14.61
N GLU A 37 6.28 -3.00 -14.50
CA GLU A 37 6.69 -2.15 -15.62
C GLU A 37 8.20 -2.28 -15.94
N GLY A 38 8.95 -3.12 -15.21
CA GLY A 38 10.41 -3.27 -15.40
C GLY A 38 11.23 -2.06 -14.91
N LEU A 39 10.60 -1.09 -14.26
CA LEU A 39 11.21 0.16 -13.82
C LEU A 39 11.90 0.06 -12.46
N LEU A 40 11.64 -1.00 -11.69
CA LEU A 40 12.12 -1.11 -10.31
C LEU A 40 13.66 -1.01 -10.22
N ALA A 41 14.40 -1.73 -11.07
CA ALA A 41 15.86 -1.74 -11.03
C ALA A 41 16.51 -0.41 -11.42
N GLN A 42 15.84 0.39 -12.26
CA GLN A 42 16.32 1.70 -12.72
C GLN A 42 15.83 2.86 -11.83
N THR A 43 14.96 2.61 -10.85
CA THR A 43 14.40 3.66 -10.00
C THR A 43 15.46 4.15 -9.01
N ALA A 44 16.00 5.34 -9.26
CA ALA A 44 17.05 5.94 -8.43
C ALA A 44 16.52 6.79 -7.26
N ARG A 45 15.24 7.19 -7.28
CA ARG A 45 14.64 8.05 -6.26
C ARG A 45 13.16 7.74 -6.08
N VAL A 46 12.69 7.76 -4.84
CA VAL A 46 11.27 7.71 -4.46
C VAL A 46 10.94 8.96 -3.67
N LEU A 47 9.74 9.50 -3.87
CA LEU A 47 9.18 10.61 -3.11
C LEU A 47 7.79 10.23 -2.63
N CYS A 48 7.48 10.53 -1.37
CA CYS A 48 6.14 10.44 -0.83
C CYS A 48 5.77 11.81 -0.24
N GLN A 49 4.61 12.32 -0.64
CA GLN A 49 4.05 13.56 -0.10
C GLN A 49 2.72 13.21 0.57
N LEU A 50 2.57 13.67 1.81
CA LEU A 50 1.37 13.49 2.61
C LEU A 50 0.61 14.81 2.64
N TYR A 51 -0.72 14.74 2.67
CA TYR A 51 -1.65 15.87 2.72
C TYR A 51 -2.51 15.79 3.97
#